data_AF-A0A956BEA0-F1
#
_entry.id   AF-A0A956BEA0-F1
#
_cell.length_a   1.000
_cell.length_b   1.000
_cell.length_c   1.000
_cell.angle_alpha   90.00
_cell.angle_beta   90.00
_cell.angle_gamma   90.00
#
_symmetry.space_group_name_H-M   'P 1'
#
loop_
_entity.id
_entity.type
_entity.pdbx_description
1 polymer ?
#
loop_
_entity_poly.entity_id
_entity_poly.type
_entity_poly.pdbx_seq_one_letter_code
_entity_poly.pdbx_strand_id
1 'polypeptide(L)'
;DDGWTSARCLPLVPGAPGAEGEQCTRPDGLVGIDDCAEGLICAFWGQPAGDPQARTCHAYCREGGDCGQDEVCVAIGNANHGGGCAPGCDPMDPQACGEGLLCSRVGSWLPLGVGYICNFGGEKARGEACVSFDCAAGLDCKNVNGVGAQCMARCRPSEGGCPPDSRCVEDVAEGAPDDFGHCYPSL
;
A
#
# COMPACT_ATOMS: atom_id res chain seq x y z
N ASP A 1 -22.70 14.70 -13.72
CA ASP A 1 -21.77 14.80 -14.87
C ASP A 1 -20.43 14.27 -14.42
N ASP A 2 -20.34 12.95 -14.34
CA ASP A 2 -19.33 12.28 -13.54
C ASP A 2 -18.27 11.82 -14.53
N GLY A 3 -17.29 12.70 -14.78
CA GLY A 3 -16.24 12.59 -15.81
C GLY A 3 -15.25 11.43 -15.65
N TRP A 4 -15.69 10.27 -15.13
CA TRP A 4 -14.95 9.01 -15.10
C TRP A 4 -14.93 8.37 -16.50
N THR A 5 -14.35 9.08 -17.45
CA THR A 5 -14.21 8.58 -18.82
C THR A 5 -13.07 7.57 -18.88
N SER A 6 -13.47 6.30 -18.95
CA SER A 6 -12.75 5.13 -19.44
C SER A 6 -11.34 4.91 -18.90
N ALA A 7 -11.12 3.76 -18.26
CA ALA A 7 -9.80 3.14 -18.24
C ALA A 7 -9.21 3.19 -19.67
N ARG A 8 -8.31 4.15 -19.91
CA ARG A 8 -7.62 4.23 -21.19
C ARG A 8 -6.65 3.07 -21.15
N CYS A 9 -6.80 2.13 -22.08
CA CYS A 9 -5.72 1.22 -22.40
C CYS A 9 -4.59 2.10 -22.93
N LEU A 10 -3.71 2.54 -22.04
CA LEU A 10 -2.53 3.29 -22.44
C LEU A 10 -1.61 2.29 -23.12
N PRO A 11 -1.15 2.59 -24.35
CA PRO A 11 -0.19 1.73 -25.00
C PRO A 11 1.07 1.71 -24.14
N LEU A 12 1.54 0.51 -23.78
CA LEU A 12 2.90 0.35 -23.29
C LEU A 12 3.84 1.00 -24.29
N VAL A 13 4.84 1.75 -23.82
CA VAL A 13 5.82 2.41 -24.68
C VAL A 13 6.71 1.31 -25.28
N PRO A 14 6.55 0.94 -26.57
CA PRO A 14 7.26 -0.21 -27.11
C PRO A 14 8.77 0.10 -27.16
N GLY A 15 9.58 -0.78 -26.58
CA GLY A 15 11.04 -0.61 -26.53
C GLY A 15 11.56 0.24 -25.36
N ALA A 16 10.71 0.55 -24.37
CA ALA A 16 11.17 1.08 -23.10
C ALA A 16 12.20 0.11 -22.45
N PRO A 17 13.37 0.61 -22.01
CA PRO A 17 14.49 -0.26 -21.64
C PRO A 17 14.47 -0.76 -20.19
N GLY A 18 13.69 -0.14 -19.28
CA GLY A 18 13.81 -0.38 -17.84
C GLY A 18 13.43 -1.80 -17.44
N ALA A 19 14.38 -2.54 -16.88
CA ALA A 19 14.15 -3.88 -16.36
C ALA A 19 13.56 -3.87 -14.94
N GLU A 20 13.04 -5.01 -14.48
CA GLU A 20 12.55 -5.19 -13.10
C GLU A 20 13.59 -4.70 -12.07
N GLY A 21 13.15 -3.85 -11.14
CA GLY A 21 13.99 -3.25 -10.10
C GLY A 21 14.87 -2.09 -10.56
N GLU A 22 14.95 -1.77 -11.85
CA GLU A 22 15.66 -0.58 -12.31
C GLU A 22 14.90 0.70 -11.99
N GLN A 23 15.63 1.80 -11.80
CA GLN A 23 15.01 3.11 -11.60
C GLN A 23 14.22 3.51 -12.84
N CYS A 24 13.06 4.11 -12.59
CA CYS A 24 12.14 4.50 -13.64
C CYS A 24 11.61 5.91 -13.44
N THR A 25 11.14 6.50 -14.53
CA THR A 25 10.46 7.78 -14.54
C THR A 25 9.04 7.63 -15.04
N ARG A 26 8.20 8.56 -14.60
CA ARG A 26 6.83 8.75 -15.09
C ARG A 26 6.73 10.15 -15.67
N PRO A 27 7.12 10.36 -16.94
CA PRO A 27 7.40 11.69 -17.49
C PRO A 27 6.25 12.69 -17.41
N ASP A 28 5.00 12.23 -17.45
CA ASP A 28 3.80 13.05 -17.40
C ASP A 28 2.97 12.85 -16.10
N GLY A 29 3.51 12.08 -15.15
CA GLY A 29 2.81 11.74 -13.91
C GLY A 29 1.67 10.73 -14.07
N LEU A 30 1.39 10.20 -15.28
CA LEU A 30 0.32 9.24 -15.53
C LEU A 30 0.80 7.78 -15.49
N VAL A 31 0.05 6.94 -14.77
CA VAL A 31 0.33 5.50 -14.67
C VAL A 31 0.29 4.86 -16.06
N GLY A 32 1.26 4.01 -16.40
CA GLY A 32 1.33 3.32 -17.69
C GLY A 32 2.05 4.10 -18.79
N ILE A 33 2.44 5.34 -18.53
CA ILE A 33 3.42 6.08 -19.35
C ILE A 33 4.72 6.11 -18.53
N ASP A 34 5.33 4.95 -18.46
CA ASP A 34 6.53 4.67 -17.68
C ASP A 34 7.65 4.23 -18.67
N ASP A 35 8.92 4.43 -18.30
CA ASP A 35 10.09 3.98 -19.08
C ASP A 35 10.51 2.52 -18.76
N CYS A 36 9.63 1.78 -18.10
CA CYS A 36 9.76 0.36 -17.83
C CYS A 36 9.39 -0.50 -19.04
N ALA A 37 10.02 -1.66 -19.17
CA ALA A 37 9.76 -2.65 -20.20
C ALA A 37 8.30 -3.14 -20.16
N GLU A 38 7.86 -3.77 -21.26
CA GLU A 38 6.52 -4.35 -21.36
C GLU A 38 6.23 -5.35 -20.24
N GLY A 39 5.05 -5.25 -19.64
CA GLY A 39 4.65 -6.06 -18.49
C GLY A 39 5.12 -5.50 -17.14
N LEU A 40 5.79 -4.35 -17.11
CA LEU A 40 6.23 -3.68 -15.90
C LEU A 40 5.56 -2.30 -15.74
N ILE A 41 5.58 -1.76 -14.52
CA ILE A 41 5.08 -0.42 -14.17
C ILE A 41 6.04 0.29 -13.23
N CYS A 42 6.01 1.62 -13.25
CA CYS A 42 6.88 2.43 -12.40
C CYS A 42 6.20 2.76 -11.05
N ALA A 43 6.64 2.12 -9.97
CA ALA A 43 6.08 2.31 -8.63
C ALA A 43 7.16 2.73 -7.62
N PHE A 44 6.74 3.27 -6.47
CA PHE A 44 7.64 3.80 -5.43
C PHE A 44 7.77 2.84 -4.24
N TRP A 45 7.43 1.57 -4.38
CA TRP A 45 7.42 0.62 -3.26
C TRP A 45 8.81 0.41 -2.70
N GLY A 46 8.95 0.49 -1.38
CA GLY A 46 10.24 0.35 -0.71
C GLY A 46 11.23 1.46 -1.07
N GLN A 47 10.77 2.59 -1.64
CA GLN A 47 11.60 3.76 -1.93
C GLN A 47 11.36 4.85 -0.87
N PRO A 48 12.39 5.53 -0.38
CA PRO A 48 12.23 6.58 0.61
C PRO A 48 11.44 7.75 0.03
N ALA A 49 10.70 8.46 0.89
CA ALA A 49 10.02 9.68 0.47
C ALA A 49 11.03 10.71 -0.07
N GLY A 50 10.73 11.34 -1.21
CA GLY A 50 11.63 12.31 -1.85
C GLY A 50 10.93 13.26 -2.82
N ASP A 51 11.65 14.30 -3.25
CA ASP A 51 11.22 15.24 -4.30
C ASP A 51 12.34 15.46 -5.34
N PRO A 52 12.28 14.81 -6.53
CA PRO A 52 11.21 13.91 -6.97
C PRO A 52 11.24 12.56 -6.23
N GLN A 53 10.06 11.96 -6.07
CA GLN A 53 9.91 10.61 -5.49
C GLN A 53 10.62 9.58 -6.37
N ALA A 54 11.58 8.85 -5.80
CA ALA A 54 12.25 7.73 -6.48
C ALA A 54 11.28 6.58 -6.73
N ARG A 55 11.47 5.89 -7.85
CA ARG A 55 10.61 4.80 -8.34
C ARG A 55 11.46 3.73 -9.01
N THR A 56 10.94 2.52 -9.02
CA THR A 56 11.53 1.36 -9.68
C THR A 56 10.48 0.65 -10.54
N CYS A 57 10.93 -0.07 -11.56
CA CYS A 57 10.07 -0.92 -12.37
C CYS A 57 9.67 -2.16 -11.59
N HIS A 58 8.38 -2.49 -11.63
CA HIS A 58 7.82 -3.67 -10.99
C HIS A 58 6.87 -4.42 -11.92
N ALA A 59 6.76 -5.73 -11.75
CA ALA A 59 5.82 -6.55 -12.52
C ALA A 59 4.39 -6.01 -12.41
N TYR A 60 3.71 -5.90 -13.54
CA TYR A 60 2.29 -5.57 -13.62
C TYR A 60 1.43 -6.75 -13.16
N CYS A 61 0.34 -6.46 -12.47
CA CYS A 61 -0.63 -7.47 -12.05
C CYS A 61 -2.07 -6.96 -12.26
N ARG A 62 -2.99 -7.89 -12.51
CA ARG A 62 -4.45 -7.67 -12.53
C ARG A 62 -5.12 -8.23 -11.31
N GLU A 63 -4.52 -9.25 -10.70
CA GLU A 63 -4.96 -9.87 -9.47
C GLU A 63 -3.78 -10.42 -8.67
N GLY A 64 -4.01 -10.83 -7.43
CA GLY A 64 -2.93 -11.34 -6.56
C GLY A 64 -2.20 -12.56 -7.13
N GLY A 65 -2.88 -13.38 -7.94
CA GLY A 65 -2.28 -14.56 -8.58
C GLY A 65 -1.28 -14.27 -9.69
N ASP A 66 -1.19 -13.02 -10.16
CA ASP A 66 -0.21 -12.61 -11.18
C ASP A 66 1.17 -12.35 -10.58
N CYS A 67 1.26 -12.17 -9.25
CA CYS A 67 2.49 -11.83 -8.56
C CYS A 67 3.24 -13.08 -8.06
N GLY A 68 4.52 -12.90 -7.73
CA GLY A 68 5.35 -13.96 -7.18
C GLY A 68 4.81 -14.52 -5.86
N GLN A 69 5.33 -15.70 -5.50
CA GLN A 69 5.18 -16.22 -4.15
C GLN A 69 5.78 -15.18 -3.19
N ASP A 70 4.99 -14.66 -2.25
CA ASP A 70 5.34 -13.59 -1.29
C ASP A 70 5.15 -12.14 -1.78
N GLU A 71 4.50 -11.94 -2.92
CA GLU A 71 4.12 -10.61 -3.40
C GLU A 71 2.60 -10.39 -3.37
N VAL A 72 2.20 -9.12 -3.33
CA VAL A 72 0.79 -8.71 -3.41
C VAL A 72 0.59 -7.73 -4.55
N CYS A 73 -0.58 -7.83 -5.20
CA CYS A 73 -0.94 -6.94 -6.28
C CYS A 73 -1.47 -5.61 -5.73
N VAL A 74 -0.67 -4.54 -5.82
CA VAL A 74 -1.03 -3.21 -5.30
C VAL A 74 -1.63 -2.35 -6.39
N ALA A 75 -2.92 -2.05 -6.27
CA ALA A 75 -3.64 -1.16 -7.18
C ALA A 75 -2.92 0.18 -7.36
N ILE A 76 -2.67 0.59 -8.60
CA ILE A 76 -2.15 1.92 -8.91
C ILE A 76 -3.26 2.77 -9.54
N GLY A 77 -4.00 3.44 -8.67
CA GLY A 77 -5.09 4.37 -9.01
C GLY A 77 -6.49 3.81 -8.76
N ASN A 78 -7.48 4.71 -8.76
CA ASN A 78 -8.86 4.40 -8.34
C ASN A 78 -9.72 3.72 -9.44
N ALA A 79 -9.29 3.73 -10.69
CA ALA A 79 -10.10 3.29 -11.84
C ALA A 79 -9.47 2.18 -12.68
N ASN A 80 -8.24 1.75 -12.35
CA ASN A 80 -7.48 0.80 -13.16
C ASN A 80 -7.65 -0.61 -12.60
N HIS A 81 -8.04 -1.57 -13.45
CA HIS A 81 -8.17 -2.99 -13.11
C HIS A 81 -6.80 -3.69 -12.94
N GLY A 82 -5.78 -2.94 -12.55
CA GLY A 82 -4.43 -3.47 -12.42
C GLY A 82 -3.59 -2.64 -11.47
N GLY A 83 -2.55 -3.29 -10.98
CA GLY A 83 -1.56 -2.76 -10.08
C GLY A 83 -0.19 -3.25 -10.52
N GLY A 84 0.73 -3.32 -9.57
CA GLY A 84 1.89 -4.19 -9.75
C GLY A 84 2.30 -4.85 -8.46
N CYS A 85 3.26 -5.74 -8.61
CA CYS A 85 3.68 -6.67 -7.59
C CYS A 85 4.67 -6.01 -6.64
N ALA A 86 4.25 -5.91 -5.38
CA ALA A 86 5.06 -5.42 -4.30
C ALA A 86 5.38 -6.57 -3.34
N PRO A 87 6.57 -6.58 -2.72
CA PRO A 87 6.87 -7.50 -1.64
C PRO A 87 5.82 -7.40 -0.52
N GLY A 88 5.13 -8.50 -0.26
CA GLY A 88 4.17 -8.63 0.81
C GLY A 88 4.87 -8.75 2.16
N CYS A 89 4.13 -8.53 3.25
CA CYS A 89 4.64 -8.70 4.61
C CYS A 89 3.53 -9.07 5.60
N ASP A 90 3.89 -9.76 6.69
CA ASP A 90 2.98 -9.94 7.83
C ASP A 90 3.06 -8.69 8.73
N PRO A 91 1.97 -7.92 8.89
CA PRO A 91 1.98 -6.72 9.72
C PRO A 91 2.21 -6.96 11.22
N MET A 92 2.10 -8.20 11.71
CA MET A 92 2.49 -8.53 13.10
C MET A 92 3.95 -8.94 13.25
N ASP A 93 4.63 -9.31 12.16
CA ASP A 93 6.04 -9.66 12.24
C ASP A 93 6.89 -8.39 12.13
N PRO A 94 7.54 -7.94 13.22
CA PRO A 94 8.38 -6.74 13.21
C PRO A 94 9.65 -6.91 12.36
N GLN A 95 9.97 -8.13 11.91
CA GLN A 95 11.11 -8.45 11.05
C GLN A 95 10.70 -8.74 9.61
N ALA A 96 9.40 -8.63 9.25
CA ALA A 96 8.91 -8.98 7.92
C ALA A 96 9.54 -8.12 6.80
N CYS A 97 10.06 -6.95 7.15
CA CYS A 97 10.65 -6.01 6.20
C CYS A 97 12.13 -5.79 6.47
N GLY A 98 12.89 -5.51 5.41
CA GLY A 98 14.30 -5.17 5.49
C GLY A 98 14.58 -3.90 6.33
N GLU A 99 15.85 -3.65 6.63
CA GLU A 99 16.28 -2.52 7.45
C GLU A 99 15.71 -1.18 6.94
N GLY A 100 15.09 -0.41 7.83
CA GLY A 100 14.49 0.90 7.52
C GLY A 100 13.11 0.85 6.88
N LEU A 101 12.57 -0.34 6.58
CA LEU A 101 11.22 -0.52 6.04
C LEU A 101 10.24 -0.99 7.12
N LEU A 102 8.99 -0.62 6.93
CA LEU A 102 7.86 -0.98 7.78
C LEU A 102 6.82 -1.73 6.95
N CYS A 103 6.24 -2.75 7.54
CA CYS A 103 5.10 -3.42 6.95
C CYS A 103 3.89 -2.50 7.07
N SER A 104 3.45 -1.90 5.97
CA SER A 104 2.39 -0.89 5.97
C SER A 104 1.19 -1.34 5.17
N ARG A 105 -0.01 -0.99 5.64
CA ARG A 105 -1.24 -1.30 4.92
C ARG A 105 -1.32 -0.50 3.63
N VAL A 106 -1.58 -1.18 2.52
CA VAL A 106 -2.00 -0.57 1.27
C VAL A 106 -3.50 -0.76 1.10
N GLY A 107 -4.22 0.35 1.05
CA GLY A 107 -5.63 0.33 0.71
C GLY A 107 -5.80 0.20 -0.79
N SER A 108 -6.50 -0.84 -1.24
CA SER A 108 -7.12 -0.86 -2.56
C SER A 108 -8.61 -0.57 -2.38
N TRP A 109 -9.11 0.44 -3.08
CA TRP A 109 -10.56 0.69 -3.24
C TRP A 109 -11.21 -0.27 -4.25
N LEU A 110 -10.40 -1.14 -4.85
CA LEU A 110 -10.76 -2.11 -5.85
C LEU A 110 -10.82 -3.52 -5.21
N PRO A 111 -11.46 -4.50 -5.88
CA PRO A 111 -11.51 -5.89 -5.42
C PRO A 111 -10.15 -6.61 -5.41
N LEU A 112 -9.03 -5.89 -5.52
CA LEU A 112 -7.67 -6.41 -5.45
C LEU A 112 -7.21 -6.76 -4.02
N GLY A 113 -8.11 -6.60 -3.03
CA GLY A 113 -7.87 -6.95 -1.64
C GLY A 113 -7.11 -5.88 -0.87
N VAL A 114 -7.17 -5.96 0.47
CA VAL A 114 -6.32 -5.16 1.35
C VAL A 114 -5.01 -5.90 1.51
N GLY A 115 -3.90 -5.27 1.12
CA GLY A 115 -2.56 -5.84 1.26
C GLY A 115 -1.73 -5.13 2.31
N TYR A 116 -0.62 -5.76 2.71
CA TYR A 116 0.47 -5.12 3.43
C TYR A 116 1.75 -5.30 2.62
N ILE A 117 2.53 -4.22 2.51
CA ILE A 117 3.79 -4.22 1.78
C ILE A 117 4.90 -3.60 2.62
N CYS A 118 6.14 -3.97 2.32
CA CYS A 118 7.29 -3.30 2.89
C CYS A 118 7.49 -1.93 2.25
N ASN A 119 7.36 -0.87 3.04
CA ASN A 119 7.55 0.50 2.59
C ASN A 119 8.21 1.37 3.68
N PHE A 120 8.73 2.52 3.32
CA PHE A 120 9.13 3.50 4.32
C PHE A 120 7.87 4.02 5.02
N GLY A 121 7.76 3.77 6.33
CA GLY A 121 6.76 4.46 7.14
C GLY A 121 7.28 5.82 7.59
N GLY A 122 6.43 6.58 8.25
CA GLY A 122 6.75 7.92 8.75
C GLY A 122 7.06 7.95 10.23
N GLU A 123 7.05 9.15 10.79
CA GLU A 123 7.44 9.41 12.19
C GLU A 123 6.25 9.71 13.09
N LYS A 124 5.02 9.74 12.56
CA LYS A 124 3.84 10.14 13.33
C LYS A 124 3.48 9.09 14.37
N ALA A 125 3.30 9.56 15.59
CA ALA A 125 2.87 8.78 16.73
C ALA A 125 1.37 8.48 16.70
N ARG A 126 0.95 7.57 17.59
CA ARG A 126 -0.46 7.18 17.72
C ARG A 126 -1.36 8.38 18.03
N GLY A 127 -2.49 8.46 17.32
CA GLY A 127 -3.49 9.52 17.46
C GLY A 127 -3.19 10.79 16.66
N GLU A 128 -1.98 10.95 16.12
CA GLU A 128 -1.65 12.07 15.25
C GLU A 128 -2.35 11.94 13.89
N ALA A 129 -2.74 13.09 13.32
CA ALA A 129 -3.36 13.15 12.00
C ALA A 129 -2.35 12.74 10.92
N CYS A 130 -2.75 11.87 10.00
CA CYS A 130 -1.85 11.23 9.04
C CYS A 130 -2.42 11.20 7.62
N VAL A 131 -1.54 10.97 6.65
CA VAL A 131 -1.90 10.50 5.31
C VAL A 131 -1.08 9.26 4.94
N SER A 132 -1.73 8.27 4.33
CA SER A 132 -1.08 7.07 3.77
C SER A 132 -0.08 6.38 4.73
N PHE A 133 1.23 6.63 4.56
CA PHE A 133 2.33 5.95 5.23
C PHE A 133 2.99 6.79 6.33
N ASP A 134 2.44 7.94 6.72
CA ASP A 134 3.07 8.85 7.68
C ASP A 134 3.30 8.27 9.09
N CYS A 135 2.66 7.14 9.40
CA CYS A 135 2.65 6.57 10.74
C CYS A 135 3.92 5.77 11.05
N ALA A 136 4.34 5.83 12.31
CA ALA A 136 5.46 5.06 12.83
C ALA A 136 5.18 3.54 12.82
N ALA A 137 6.23 2.76 13.07
CA ALA A 137 6.17 1.30 13.13
C ALA A 137 5.02 0.80 14.04
N GLY A 138 4.27 -0.20 13.56
CA GLY A 138 3.16 -0.77 14.32
C GLY A 138 1.83 0.00 14.20
N LEU A 139 1.80 1.12 13.48
CA LEU A 139 0.64 1.96 13.31
C LEU A 139 0.21 2.04 11.84
N ASP A 140 -1.10 2.10 11.61
CA ASP A 140 -1.68 2.36 10.30
C ASP A 140 -2.48 3.66 10.31
N CYS A 141 -2.49 4.37 9.17
CA CYS A 141 -3.31 5.56 9.01
C CYS A 141 -4.78 5.17 8.76
N LYS A 142 -5.66 5.46 9.71
CA LYS A 142 -7.06 5.03 9.71
C LYS A 142 -8.03 6.17 9.94
N ASN A 143 -9.10 6.19 9.16
CA ASN A 143 -10.20 7.14 9.37
C ASN A 143 -10.95 6.81 10.65
N VAL A 144 -10.86 7.71 11.63
CA VAL A 144 -11.61 7.66 12.88
C VAL A 144 -12.87 8.52 12.72
N ASN A 145 -14.04 7.91 12.92
CA ASN A 145 -15.35 8.55 12.70
C ASN A 145 -15.44 9.92 13.38
N GLY A 146 -15.65 10.96 12.57
CA GLY A 146 -15.85 12.34 13.03
C GLY A 146 -14.57 13.10 13.40
N VAL A 147 -13.40 12.47 13.35
CA VAL A 147 -12.10 13.09 13.72
C VAL A 147 -11.13 13.19 12.54
N GLY A 148 -11.27 12.29 11.56
CA GLY A 148 -10.38 12.22 10.39
C GLY A 148 -9.38 11.07 10.48
N ALA A 149 -8.43 11.02 9.54
CA ALA A 149 -7.41 9.97 9.51
C ALA A 149 -6.36 10.18 10.61
N GLN A 150 -6.13 9.16 11.44
CA GLN A 150 -5.16 9.17 12.53
C GLN A 150 -4.31 7.89 12.53
N CYS A 151 -3.10 7.97 13.08
CA CYS A 151 -2.26 6.80 13.28
C CYS A 151 -2.82 5.92 14.39
N MET A 152 -3.27 4.71 14.04
CA MET A 152 -3.91 3.77 14.94
C MET A 152 -3.04 2.53 15.11
N ALA A 153 -2.90 2.05 16.35
CA ALA A 153 -2.18 0.80 16.60
C ALA A 153 -2.96 -0.38 16.04
N ARG A 154 -2.22 -1.31 15.42
CA ARG A 154 -2.77 -2.59 14.94
C ARG A 154 -2.98 -3.55 16.11
N CYS A 155 -3.92 -4.47 15.96
CA CYS A 155 -4.16 -5.54 16.92
C CYS A 155 -4.64 -6.81 16.24
N ARG A 156 -4.41 -7.94 16.92
CA ARG A 156 -5.11 -9.19 16.64
C ARG A 156 -6.12 -9.43 17.77
N PRO A 157 -7.43 -9.55 17.48
CA PRO A 157 -8.46 -9.72 18.51
C PRO A 157 -8.17 -10.91 19.44
N SER A 158 -7.59 -11.99 18.89
CA SER A 158 -7.23 -13.21 19.59
C SER A 158 -6.00 -13.08 20.50
N GLU A 159 -5.09 -12.16 20.20
CA GLU A 159 -3.83 -11.97 20.94
C GLU A 159 -3.87 -10.75 21.88
N GLY A 160 -4.86 -9.88 21.72
CA GLY A 160 -4.92 -8.59 22.40
C GLY A 160 -3.94 -7.58 21.78
N GLY A 161 -3.31 -6.74 22.59
CA GLY A 161 -2.31 -5.77 22.13
C GLY A 161 -2.78 -4.32 22.03
N CYS A 162 -4.04 -4.04 22.35
CA CYS A 162 -4.46 -2.66 22.52
C CYS A 162 -3.98 -2.07 23.86
N PRO A 163 -3.48 -0.82 23.85
CA PRO A 163 -3.12 -0.14 25.09
C PRO A 163 -4.33 0.03 26.02
N PRO A 164 -4.07 0.35 27.31
CA PRO A 164 -5.13 0.62 28.28
C PRO A 164 -6.14 1.63 27.72
N ASP A 165 -7.42 1.44 28.05
CA ASP A 165 -8.54 2.26 27.57
C ASP A 165 -8.84 2.18 26.07
N SER A 166 -8.34 1.14 25.39
CA SER A 166 -8.65 0.88 23.98
C SER A 166 -9.17 -0.54 23.79
N ARG A 167 -9.96 -0.74 22.73
CA ARG A 167 -10.42 -2.07 22.29
C ARG A 167 -9.98 -2.34 20.87
N CYS A 168 -9.70 -3.61 20.59
CA CYS A 168 -9.47 -4.05 19.23
C CYS A 168 -10.81 -4.06 18.49
N VAL A 169 -10.89 -3.37 17.36
CA VAL A 169 -12.02 -3.42 16.44
C VAL A 169 -11.52 -4.03 15.15
N GLU A 170 -12.09 -5.17 14.78
CA GLU A 170 -11.78 -5.90 13.56
C GLU A 170 -12.04 -5.04 12.33
N ASP A 171 -11.12 -5.09 11.37
CA ASP A 171 -11.32 -4.49 10.06
C ASP A 171 -12.25 -5.43 9.27
N VAL A 172 -13.52 -5.04 9.11
CA VAL A 172 -14.52 -5.80 8.33
C VAL A 172 -14.32 -5.69 6.80
N ALA A 173 -13.13 -5.31 6.34
CA ALA A 173 -12.87 -5.16 4.91
C ALA A 173 -12.76 -6.54 4.25
N GLU A 174 -13.55 -6.79 3.20
CA GLU A 174 -13.42 -8.01 2.38
C GLU A 174 -11.96 -8.19 1.92
N GLY A 175 -11.38 -9.35 2.24
CA GLY A 175 -10.00 -9.69 1.90
C GLY A 175 -8.92 -9.15 2.84
N ALA A 176 -9.27 -8.51 3.96
CA ALA A 176 -8.31 -8.40 5.05
C ALA A 176 -8.04 -9.81 5.60
N PRO A 177 -6.78 -10.18 5.91
CA PRO A 177 -6.50 -11.44 6.59
C PRO A 177 -7.37 -11.55 7.86
N ASP A 178 -7.99 -12.71 8.07
CA ASP A 178 -9.17 -12.94 8.93
C ASP A 178 -9.03 -12.62 10.43
N ASP A 179 -7.93 -12.00 10.88
CA ASP A 179 -7.60 -11.83 12.31
C ASP A 179 -7.05 -10.44 12.67
N PHE A 180 -7.30 -9.40 11.88
CA PHE A 180 -6.70 -8.07 12.10
C PHE A 180 -7.70 -6.96 12.39
N GLY A 181 -7.29 -6.05 13.27
CA GLY A 181 -8.05 -4.87 13.64
C GLY A 181 -7.17 -3.69 14.05
N HIS A 182 -7.84 -2.64 14.52
CA HIS A 182 -7.21 -1.42 15.03
C HIS A 182 -7.70 -1.09 16.43
N CYS A 183 -6.82 -0.48 17.23
CA CYS A 183 -7.10 -0.12 18.60
C CYS A 183 -7.78 1.24 18.71
N TYR A 184 -9.11 1.24 18.82
CA TYR A 184 -9.91 2.43 19.06
C TYR A 184 -10.09 2.69 20.56
N PRO A 185 -10.25 3.97 20.98
CA PRO A 185 -10.65 4.28 22.34
C PRO A 185 -11.93 3.52 22.74
N SER A 186 -11.93 2.96 23.94
CA SER A 186 -13.14 2.37 24.53
C SER A 186 -14.16 3.48 24.81
N LEU A 187 -15.42 3.26 24.40
CA LEU A 187 -16.55 4.14 24.74
C LEU A 187 -16.98 3.96 26.19
#